data_AF-A0A0G4MEL2-F1
#
_entry.id   AF-A0A0G4MEL2-F1
#
_cell.length_a   1.000
_cell.length_b   1.000
_cell.length_c   1.000
_cell.angle_alpha   90.00
_cell.angle_beta   90.00
_cell.angle_gamma   90.00
#
_symmetry.space_group_name_H-M   'P 1'
#
loop_
_entity.id
_entity.type
_entity.pdbx_description
1 polymer ?
#
loop_
_entity_poly.entity_id
_entity_poly.type
_entity_poly.pdbx_seq_one_letter_code
_entity_poly.pdbx_strand_id
1 'polypeptide(L)'
;MCSWDDSVVKYFLLGNPFVYWGTTLGLGVFGLVIAWYVLRWQRGFGDLNYKEVDQIHYAGVYPVIGWVLHYLPFVAMARVTYVHHYYPALYFAILTFGFLADWFLRNKNKTIQYAIYGVLYLVIIGLYINFIPICFGMVGSNKQFSYLRWSDKWRISDP
;
A
#
# COMPACT_ATOMS: atom_id res chain seq x y z
N MET A 1 15.89 18.54 -1.79
CA MET A 1 14.54 19.12 -1.63
C MET A 1 14.47 20.37 -2.50
N CYS A 2 13.35 20.57 -3.19
CA CYS A 2 13.10 21.74 -4.05
C CYS A 2 12.63 22.93 -3.21
N SER A 3 12.81 24.15 -3.74
CA SER A 3 12.31 25.38 -3.13
C SER A 3 10.78 25.40 -3.11
N TRP A 4 10.19 26.02 -2.09
CA TRP A 4 8.76 26.29 -2.01
C TRP A 4 8.37 27.69 -2.50
N ASP A 5 9.30 28.41 -3.12
CA ASP A 5 9.06 29.71 -3.74
C ASP A 5 8.08 29.62 -4.93
N ASP A 6 7.21 30.61 -5.08
CA ASP A 6 6.16 30.65 -6.11
C ASP A 6 6.70 30.62 -7.56
N SER A 7 7.94 31.08 -7.77
CA SER A 7 8.60 31.05 -9.09
C SER A 7 9.18 29.68 -9.47
N VAL A 8 9.21 28.72 -8.54
CA VAL A 8 9.81 27.39 -8.73
C VAL A 8 8.73 26.32 -8.81
N VAL A 9 8.91 25.36 -9.72
CA VAL A 9 8.07 24.16 -9.80
C VAL A 9 8.39 23.24 -8.62
N LYS A 10 7.37 22.90 -7.83
CA LYS A 10 7.51 22.13 -6.58
C LYS A 10 7.13 20.68 -6.81
N TYR A 11 7.79 19.79 -6.10
CA TYR A 11 7.50 18.36 -6.10
C TYR A 11 7.37 17.86 -4.66
N PHE A 12 6.45 16.95 -4.40
CA PHE A 12 6.24 16.40 -3.07
C PHE A 12 6.20 14.87 -3.12
N LEU A 13 7.07 14.24 -2.34
CA LEU A 13 7.15 12.78 -2.28
C LEU A 13 6.09 12.25 -1.32
N LEU A 14 4.94 11.87 -1.88
CA LEU A 14 3.87 11.17 -1.18
C LEU A 14 3.32 10.08 -2.11
N GLY A 15 3.20 8.86 -1.60
CA GLY A 15 2.57 7.77 -2.33
C GLY A 15 1.04 7.93 -2.40
N ASN A 16 0.40 7.13 -3.24
CA ASN A 16 -1.06 7.07 -3.29
C ASN A 16 -1.62 6.71 -1.89
N PRO A 17 -2.45 7.56 -1.26
CA PRO A 17 -2.90 7.35 0.12
C PRO A 17 -3.62 6.01 0.34
N PHE A 18 -4.45 5.60 -0.62
CA PHE A 18 -5.15 4.31 -0.55
C PHE A 18 -4.16 3.14 -0.62
N VAL A 19 -3.14 3.23 -1.48
CA VAL A 19 -2.11 2.19 -1.57
C VAL A 19 -1.32 2.12 -0.26
N TYR A 20 -0.88 3.25 0.29
CA TYR A 20 -0.16 3.26 1.57
C TYR A 20 -0.98 2.66 2.72
N TRP A 21 -2.19 3.15 2.95
CA TRP A 21 -3.00 2.69 4.07
C TRP A 21 -3.55 1.28 3.83
N GLY A 22 -4.08 1.02 2.63
CA GLY A 22 -4.68 -0.26 2.27
C GLY A 22 -3.68 -1.41 2.31
N THR A 23 -2.48 -1.22 1.77
CA THR A 23 -1.47 -2.30 1.76
C THR A 23 -0.84 -2.52 3.14
N THR A 24 -0.65 -1.46 3.92
CA THR A 24 -0.18 -1.58 5.32
C THR A 24 -1.20 -2.29 6.19
N LEU A 25 -2.49 -1.93 6.07
CA LEU A 25 -3.59 -2.66 6.72
C LEU A 25 -3.64 -4.11 6.22
N GLY A 26 -3.39 -4.33 4.93
CA GLY A 26 -3.29 -5.64 4.30
C GLY A 26 -2.29 -6.57 4.99
N LEU A 27 -1.13 -6.08 5.42
CA LEU A 27 -0.17 -6.89 6.18
C LEU A 27 -0.77 -7.41 7.50
N GLY A 28 -1.50 -6.56 8.22
CA GLY A 28 -2.21 -6.95 9.44
C GLY A 28 -3.32 -7.97 9.16
N VAL A 29 -4.13 -7.74 8.12
CA VAL A 29 -5.18 -8.67 7.68
C VAL A 29 -4.59 -10.02 7.28
N PHE A 30 -3.45 -10.03 6.58
CA PHE A 30 -2.74 -11.26 6.23
C PHE A 30 -2.32 -12.02 7.48
N GLY A 31 -1.75 -11.34 8.49
CA GLY A 31 -1.42 -11.95 9.77
C GLY A 31 -2.64 -12.62 10.43
N LEU A 32 -3.81 -11.98 10.39
CA LEU A 32 -5.06 -12.54 10.90
C LEU A 32 -5.53 -13.76 10.09
N VAL A 33 -5.40 -13.74 8.75
CA VAL A 33 -5.74 -14.87 7.89
C VAL A 33 -4.85 -16.08 8.20
N ILE A 34 -3.54 -15.88 8.36
CA ILE A 34 -2.62 -16.96 8.74
C ILE A 34 -2.96 -17.50 10.13
N ALA A 35 -3.15 -16.62 11.12
CA ALA A 35 -3.53 -17.02 12.47
C ALA A 35 -4.82 -17.85 12.47
N TRP A 36 -5.83 -17.43 11.70
CA TRP A 36 -7.09 -18.15 11.56
C TRP A 36 -6.89 -19.58 11.02
N TYR A 37 -6.14 -19.74 9.92
CA TYR A 37 -5.90 -21.06 9.33
C TYR A 37 -5.03 -21.94 10.23
N VAL A 38 -3.99 -21.39 10.86
CA VAL A 38 -3.13 -22.15 11.78
C VAL A 38 -3.92 -22.65 12.99
N LEU A 39 -4.77 -21.81 13.59
CA LEU A 39 -5.62 -22.19 14.72
C LEU A 39 -6.63 -23.28 14.34
N ARG A 40 -7.20 -23.21 13.14
CA ARG A 40 -8.13 -24.24 12.64
C ARG A 40 -7.41 -25.54 12.28
N TRP A 41 -6.23 -25.45 11.69
CA TRP A 41 -5.39 -26.61 11.44
C TRP A 41 -5.01 -27.33 12.75
N GLN A 42 -4.63 -26.60 13.80
CA GLN A 42 -4.38 -27.17 15.13
C GLN A 42 -5.61 -27.84 15.76
N ARG A 43 -6.82 -27.42 15.37
CA ARG A 43 -8.10 -28.04 15.79
C ARG A 43 -8.54 -29.20 14.89
N GLY A 44 -7.71 -29.60 13.91
CA GLY A 44 -7.99 -30.73 13.02
C GLY A 44 -8.87 -30.40 11.81
N PHE A 45 -9.10 -29.12 11.50
CA PHE A 45 -9.82 -28.74 10.28
C PHE A 45 -8.91 -28.84 9.05
N GLY A 46 -9.41 -29.49 7.98
CA GLY A 46 -8.75 -29.58 6.67
C GLY A 46 -9.23 -28.50 5.71
N ASP A 47 -9.14 -27.22 6.09
CA ASP A 47 -9.71 -26.11 5.30
C ASP A 47 -8.97 -25.83 3.99
N LEU A 48 -7.69 -26.18 3.92
CA LEU A 48 -6.81 -25.84 2.80
C LEU A 48 -6.26 -27.09 2.13
N ASN A 49 -6.25 -27.08 0.79
CA ASN A 49 -5.53 -28.09 0.02
C ASN A 49 -4.07 -27.67 -0.24
N TYR A 50 -3.26 -28.58 -0.78
CA TYR A 50 -1.84 -28.31 -1.05
C TYR A 50 -1.60 -27.11 -1.98
N LYS A 51 -2.44 -26.89 -3.00
CA LYS A 51 -2.28 -25.75 -3.92
C LYS A 51 -2.58 -24.42 -3.23
N GLU A 52 -3.56 -24.40 -2.33
CA GLU A 52 -3.92 -23.23 -1.54
C GLU A 52 -2.83 -22.88 -0.53
N VAL A 53 -2.22 -23.88 0.12
CA VAL A 53 -1.06 -23.69 0.98
C VAL A 53 0.12 -23.12 0.18
N ASP A 54 0.37 -23.66 -1.02
CA ASP A 54 1.43 -23.19 -1.91
C ASP A 54 1.23 -21.73 -2.33
N GLN A 55 -0.01 -21.36 -2.69
CA GLN A 55 -0.37 -19.98 -3.01
C GLN A 55 -0.17 -19.04 -1.81
N ILE A 56 -0.60 -19.43 -0.60
CA ILE A 56 -0.34 -18.66 0.62
C ILE A 56 1.16 -18.46 0.84
N HIS A 57 1.97 -19.51 0.66
CA HIS A 57 3.42 -19.43 0.85
C HIS A 57 4.06 -18.44 -0.13
N TYR A 58 3.90 -18.66 -1.44
CA TYR A 58 4.63 -17.90 -2.45
C TYR A 58 4.06 -16.50 -2.68
N ALA A 59 2.73 -16.32 -2.64
CA ALA A 59 2.09 -15.04 -2.92
C ALA A 59 1.75 -14.23 -1.65
N GLY A 60 1.79 -14.85 -0.47
CA GLY A 60 1.52 -14.18 0.81
C GLY A 60 2.77 -14.09 1.70
N VAL A 61 3.27 -15.24 2.15
CA VAL A 61 4.35 -15.30 3.17
C VAL A 61 5.64 -14.70 2.65
N TYR A 62 6.09 -15.06 1.44
CA TYR A 62 7.32 -14.51 0.87
C TYR A 62 7.29 -13.00 0.66
N PRO A 63 6.21 -12.40 0.13
CA PRO A 63 6.05 -10.96 0.15
C PRO A 63 6.13 -10.36 1.55
N VAL A 64 5.46 -10.92 2.56
CA VAL A 64 5.57 -10.38 3.93
C VAL A 64 6.99 -10.46 4.47
N ILE A 65 7.71 -11.57 4.23
CA ILE A 65 9.14 -11.67 4.58
C ILE A 65 9.94 -10.59 3.84
N GLY A 66 9.69 -10.40 2.55
CA GLY A 66 10.30 -9.33 1.75
C GLY A 66 10.04 -7.96 2.35
N TRP A 67 8.81 -7.67 2.78
CA TRP A 67 8.46 -6.43 3.47
C TRP A 67 9.26 -6.27 4.77
N VAL A 68 9.30 -7.30 5.63
CA VAL A 68 10.04 -7.25 6.90
C VAL A 68 11.52 -6.98 6.65
N LEU A 69 12.15 -7.72 5.73
CA LEU A 69 13.57 -7.57 5.43
C LEU A 69 13.93 -6.21 4.83
N HIS A 70 13.00 -5.58 4.10
CA HIS A 70 13.21 -4.25 3.52
C HIS A 70 12.77 -3.12 4.45
N TYR A 71 11.98 -3.37 5.49
CA TYR A 71 11.51 -2.35 6.40
C TYR A 71 12.28 -2.31 7.72
N LEU A 72 12.49 -3.49 8.33
CA LEU A 72 13.09 -3.63 9.65
C LEU A 72 14.48 -2.96 9.78
N PRO A 73 15.39 -3.05 8.78
CA PRO A 73 16.68 -2.36 8.88
C PRO A 73 16.54 -0.84 9.04
N PHE A 74 15.57 -0.21 8.37
CA PHE A 74 15.36 1.24 8.46
C PHE A 74 14.73 1.68 9.78
N VAL A 75 14.02 0.78 10.47
CA VAL A 75 13.52 1.03 11.83
C VAL A 75 14.67 0.95 12.84
N ALA A 76 15.62 0.04 12.65
CA ALA A 76 16.76 -0.15 13.54
C ALA A 76 17.95 0.78 13.26
N MET A 77 17.97 1.46 12.11
CA MET A 77 19.07 2.35 11.71
C MET A 77 19.13 3.59 12.60
N ALA A 78 20.33 3.89 13.13
CA ALA A 78 20.60 5.10 13.92
C ALA A 78 20.86 6.37 13.07
N ARG A 79 20.58 6.34 11.77
CA ARG A 79 20.78 7.46 10.84
C ARG A 79 19.46 8.01 10.35
N VAL A 80 19.50 9.23 9.81
CA VAL A 80 18.32 9.88 9.22
C VAL A 80 17.77 9.03 8.06
N THR A 81 16.49 8.71 8.14
CA THR A 81 15.73 8.04 7.08
C THR A 81 14.67 8.99 6.52
N TYR A 82 14.33 8.77 5.26
CA TYR A 82 13.35 9.55 4.51
C TYR A 82 12.32 8.61 3.87
N VAL A 83 11.17 9.16 3.47
CA VAL A 83 10.02 8.40 2.94
C VAL A 83 10.38 7.46 1.77
N HIS A 84 11.34 7.82 0.91
CA HIS A 84 11.76 6.95 -0.21
C HIS A 84 12.37 5.62 0.24
N HIS A 85 12.93 5.54 1.45
CA HIS A 85 13.45 4.27 1.99
C HIS A 85 12.35 3.23 2.20
N TYR A 86 11.08 3.65 2.32
CA TYR A 86 9.96 2.74 2.45
C TYR A 86 9.53 2.09 1.13
N TYR A 87 9.91 2.65 -0.03
CA TYR A 87 9.39 2.21 -1.34
C TYR A 87 9.69 0.74 -1.67
N PRO A 88 10.88 0.18 -1.39
CA PRO A 88 11.14 -1.24 -1.57
C PRO A 88 10.22 -2.12 -0.71
N ALA A 89 10.01 -1.78 0.57
CA ALA A 89 9.09 -2.51 1.43
C ALA A 89 7.64 -2.39 0.93
N LEU A 90 7.21 -1.18 0.55
CA LEU A 90 5.87 -0.93 0.00
C LEU A 90 5.54 -1.87 -1.17
N TYR A 91 6.49 -2.14 -2.06
CA TYR A 91 6.27 -3.05 -3.19
C TYR A 91 5.79 -4.43 -2.72
N PHE A 92 6.43 -4.98 -1.67
CA PHE A 92 6.02 -6.24 -1.08
C PHE A 92 4.68 -6.17 -0.33
N ALA A 93 4.35 -5.02 0.28
CA ALA A 93 3.02 -4.80 0.85
C ALA A 93 1.93 -4.80 -0.23
N ILE A 94 2.20 -4.20 -1.40
CA ILE A 94 1.29 -4.21 -2.57
C ILE A 94 1.06 -5.65 -3.05
N LEU A 95 2.11 -6.45 -3.17
CA LEU A 95 1.99 -7.86 -3.56
C LEU A 95 1.13 -8.65 -2.57
N THR A 96 1.35 -8.47 -1.27
CA THR A 96 0.54 -9.11 -0.21
C THR A 96 -0.92 -8.68 -0.29
N PHE A 97 -1.19 -7.38 -0.55
CA PHE A 97 -2.55 -6.87 -0.73
C PHE A 97 -3.22 -7.44 -1.98
N GLY A 98 -2.49 -7.59 -3.09
CA GLY A 98 -2.96 -8.25 -4.30
C GLY A 98 -3.34 -9.72 -4.03
N PHE A 99 -2.51 -10.44 -3.28
CA PHE A 99 -2.84 -11.78 -2.80
C PHE A 99 -4.13 -11.79 -1.98
N LEU A 100 -4.29 -10.90 -1.01
CA LEU A 100 -5.51 -10.84 -0.19
C LEU A 100 -6.77 -10.53 -1.01
N ALA A 101 -6.66 -9.60 -1.97
CA ALA A 101 -7.77 -9.27 -2.87
C ALA A 101 -8.22 -10.51 -3.65
N ASP A 102 -7.29 -11.24 -4.26
CA ASP A 102 -7.59 -12.50 -4.95
C ASP A 102 -8.10 -13.58 -3.99
N TRP A 103 -7.45 -13.74 -2.83
CA TRP A 103 -7.76 -14.77 -1.84
C TRP A 103 -9.19 -14.65 -1.33
N PHE A 104 -9.66 -13.45 -1.00
CA PHE A 104 -11.03 -13.24 -0.53
C PHE A 104 -12.08 -13.37 -1.64
N LEU A 105 -11.66 -13.19 -2.89
CA LEU A 105 -12.53 -13.22 -4.06
C LEU A 105 -12.58 -14.55 -4.80
N ARG A 106 -11.62 -15.46 -4.56
CA ARG A 106 -11.44 -16.69 -5.34
C ARG A 106 -12.69 -17.57 -5.46
N ASN A 107 -13.52 -17.59 -4.42
CA ASN A 107 -14.76 -18.38 -4.35
C ASN A 107 -16.03 -17.56 -4.68
N LYS A 108 -15.89 -16.35 -5.20
CA LYS A 108 -17.00 -15.49 -5.62
C LYS A 108 -17.21 -15.57 -7.13
N ASN A 109 -18.41 -15.22 -7.60
CA ASN A 109 -18.70 -15.22 -9.03
C ASN A 109 -17.87 -14.14 -9.77
N LYS A 110 -17.66 -14.35 -11.07
CA LYS A 110 -16.83 -13.45 -11.89
C LYS A 110 -17.32 -12.01 -11.91
N THR A 111 -18.64 -11.80 -11.85
CA THR A 111 -19.22 -10.45 -11.78
C THR A 111 -18.78 -9.70 -10.52
N ILE A 112 -18.82 -10.33 -9.34
CA ILE A 112 -18.34 -9.70 -8.10
C ILE A 112 -16.83 -9.47 -8.17
N GLN A 113 -16.06 -10.44 -8.68
CA GLN A 113 -14.60 -10.27 -8.84
C GLN A 113 -14.28 -9.03 -9.69
N TYR A 114 -14.86 -8.92 -10.89
CA TYR A 114 -14.64 -7.79 -11.78
C TYR A 114 -15.16 -6.47 -11.21
N ALA A 115 -16.29 -6.47 -10.51
CA ALA A 115 -16.79 -5.27 -9.85
C ALA A 115 -15.81 -4.76 -8.79
N ILE A 116 -15.31 -5.65 -7.92
CA ILE A 116 -14.37 -5.24 -6.86
C ILE A 116 -13.02 -4.82 -7.46
N TYR A 117 -12.48 -5.57 -8.41
CA TYR A 117 -11.25 -5.16 -9.11
C TYR A 117 -11.44 -3.82 -9.83
N GLY A 118 -12.57 -3.61 -10.50
CA GLY A 118 -12.92 -2.35 -11.13
C GLY A 118 -12.93 -1.18 -10.15
N VAL A 119 -13.58 -1.35 -8.99
CA VAL A 119 -13.58 -0.34 -7.92
C VAL A 119 -12.17 -0.06 -7.41
N LEU A 120 -11.34 -1.08 -7.17
CA LEU A 120 -9.94 -0.90 -6.75
C LEU A 120 -9.14 -0.11 -7.78
N TYR A 121 -9.24 -0.46 -9.07
CA TYR A 121 -8.58 0.29 -10.15
C TYR A 121 -9.08 1.74 -10.22
N LEU A 122 -10.40 1.96 -10.16
CA LEU A 122 -10.98 3.31 -10.20
C LEU A 122 -10.50 4.17 -9.03
N VAL A 123 -10.45 3.63 -7.81
CA VAL A 123 -9.94 4.35 -6.65
C VAL A 123 -8.46 4.69 -6.82
N ILE A 124 -7.62 3.73 -7.22
CA ILE A 124 -6.18 3.96 -7.37
C ILE A 124 -5.91 4.98 -8.47
N ILE A 125 -6.55 4.84 -9.64
CA ILE A 125 -6.39 5.75 -10.77
C ILE A 125 -6.96 7.14 -10.44
N GLY A 126 -8.15 7.20 -9.82
CA GLY A 126 -8.78 8.46 -9.44
C GLY A 126 -7.93 9.25 -8.44
N LEU A 127 -7.34 8.57 -7.45
CA LEU A 127 -6.40 9.20 -6.52
C LEU A 127 -5.10 9.60 -7.21
N TYR A 128 -4.57 8.81 -8.14
CA TYR A 128 -3.42 9.22 -8.93
C TYR A 128 -3.70 10.51 -9.72
N ILE A 129 -4.85 10.60 -10.38
CA ILE A 129 -5.25 11.80 -11.13
C ILE A 129 -5.40 13.01 -10.18
N ASN A 130 -6.03 12.82 -9.02
CA ASN A 130 -6.18 13.89 -8.03
C ASN A 130 -4.82 14.42 -7.54
N PHE A 131 -3.88 13.50 -7.24
CA PHE A 131 -2.57 13.83 -6.70
C PHE A 131 -1.49 14.07 -7.76
N ILE A 132 -1.80 14.03 -9.06
CA ILE A 132 -0.80 14.21 -10.14
C ILE A 132 0.09 15.46 -10.00
N PRO A 133 -0.36 16.61 -9.44
CA PRO A 133 0.52 17.78 -9.34
C PRO A 133 1.76 17.52 -8.48
N ILE A 134 1.70 16.62 -7.48
CA ILE A 134 2.83 16.38 -6.58
C ILE A 134 4.03 15.74 -7.29
N CYS A 135 3.78 14.98 -8.37
CA CYS A 135 4.80 14.27 -9.13
C CYS A 135 5.10 14.93 -10.48
N PHE A 136 4.13 15.59 -11.12
CA PHE A 136 4.33 16.25 -12.42
C PHE A 136 4.77 17.70 -12.26
N GLY A 137 4.55 18.29 -11.09
CA GLY A 137 4.99 19.63 -10.74
C GLY A 137 3.83 20.51 -10.32
N MET A 138 3.96 21.14 -9.15
CA MET A 138 3.06 22.18 -8.66
C MET A 138 3.63 23.54 -9.08
N VAL A 139 2.93 24.21 -10.01
CA VAL A 139 3.32 25.53 -10.55
C VAL A 139 2.52 26.63 -9.83
N GLY A 140 3.19 27.73 -9.49
CA GLY A 140 2.56 28.85 -8.77
C GLY A 140 2.52 28.63 -7.27
N SER A 141 1.53 29.24 -6.62
CA SER A 141 1.43 29.25 -5.16
C SER A 141 1.01 27.89 -4.62
N ASN A 142 1.72 27.40 -3.60
CA ASN A 142 1.42 26.12 -2.95
C ASN A 142 0.00 26.07 -2.35
N LYS A 143 -0.59 27.23 -2.05
CA LYS A 143 -1.95 27.39 -1.52
C LYS A 143 -3.03 26.87 -2.47
N GLN A 144 -2.77 26.92 -3.77
CA GLN A 144 -3.68 26.39 -4.80
C GLN A 144 -3.86 24.88 -4.67
N PHE A 145 -2.89 24.18 -4.07
CA PHE A 145 -2.89 22.74 -3.88
C PHE A 145 -3.36 22.33 -2.47
N SER A 146 -4.05 23.20 -1.75
CA SER A 146 -4.57 22.93 -0.40
C SER A 146 -5.52 21.74 -0.32
N TYR A 147 -6.24 21.44 -1.40
CA TYR A 147 -7.13 20.27 -1.50
C TYR A 147 -6.38 18.91 -1.40
N LEU A 148 -5.06 18.89 -1.63
CA LEU A 148 -4.22 17.69 -1.48
C LEU A 148 -3.85 17.41 -0.03
N ARG A 149 -4.04 18.37 0.87
CA ARG A 149 -3.69 18.26 2.30
C ARG A 149 -4.80 17.54 3.07
N TRP A 150 -4.79 16.21 3.03
CA TRP A 150 -5.75 15.40 3.79
C TRP A 150 -5.36 15.19 5.25
N SER A 151 -4.10 15.47 5.59
CA SER A 151 -3.58 15.39 6.95
C SER A 151 -2.76 16.65 7.24
N ASP A 152 -2.83 17.15 8.46
CA ASP A 152 -2.00 18.28 8.92
C ASP A 152 -0.50 18.00 8.86
N LYS A 153 -0.11 16.72 8.81
CA LYS A 153 1.30 16.32 8.66
C LYS A 153 1.80 16.46 7.22
N TRP A 154 0.90 16.60 6.24
CA TRP A 154 1.27 16.75 4.83
C TRP A 154 1.48 18.22 4.51
N ARG A 155 2.72 18.68 4.68
CA ARG A 155 3.15 20.07 4.52
C ARG A 155 3.23 20.51 3.04
N ILE A 156 2.16 20.27 2.28
CA ILE A 156 2.06 20.54 0.84
C ILE A 156 1.69 22.00 0.58
N SER A 157 0.84 22.59 1.44
CA SER A 157 0.26 23.92 1.28
C SER A 157 0.42 24.78 2.54
N ASP A 158 1.37 24.41 3.41
CA ASP A 158 1.69 25.18 4.60
C ASP A 158 2.12 26.61 4.24
N PRO A 159 1.84 27.61 5.10
CA PRO A 159 2.34 28.96 4.92
C PRO A 159 3.86 29.02 5.00
#